data_AF-A0A941P4P2-F1
#
_entry.id   AF-A0A941P4P2-F1
#
_cell.length_a   1.000
_cell.length_b   1.000
_cell.length_c   1.000
_cell.angle_alpha   90.00
_cell.angle_beta   90.00
_cell.angle_gamma   90.00
#
_symmetry.space_group_name_H-M   'P 1'
#
loop_
_entity.id
_entity.type
_entity.pdbx_description
1 polymer ?
#
loop_
_entity_poly.entity_id
_entity_poly.type
_entity_poly.pdbx_seq_one_letter_code
_entity_poly.pdbx_strand_id
1 'polypeptide(L)'
;MNDTSCALPTGPVRLTSFSHGGGCGCKIAPGVLTEILRSSAGGLIPPELMVGIETADDAAVYKLNDEQALIATTDFFMPIVDDPYDFGRIAATNAISDVYAMG
;
A
#
# COMPACT_ATOMS: atom_id res chain seq x y z
N MET A 1 -8.94 11.35 -40.49
CA MET A 1 -8.07 10.36 -39.82
C MET A 1 -6.89 11.14 -39.28
N ASN A 2 -6.98 11.65 -38.04
CA ASN A 2 -5.89 12.40 -37.42
C ASN A 2 -4.99 11.41 -36.68
N ASP A 3 -3.89 11.03 -37.34
CA ASP A 3 -2.73 10.41 -36.70
C ASP A 3 -2.12 11.42 -35.72
N THR A 4 -2.56 11.35 -34.47
CA THR A 4 -1.84 11.98 -33.36
C THR A 4 -0.82 10.96 -32.88
N SER A 5 0.34 10.92 -33.56
CA SER A 5 1.47 10.15 -33.08
C SER A 5 1.87 10.67 -31.71
N CYS A 6 1.66 9.84 -30.69
CA CYS A 6 2.14 10.10 -29.35
C CYS A 6 3.66 10.14 -29.39
N ALA A 7 4.24 11.34 -29.45
CA ALA A 7 5.68 11.51 -29.42
C ALA A 7 6.21 11.01 -28.07
N LEU A 8 6.99 9.94 -28.08
CA LEU A 8 7.69 9.46 -26.89
C LEU A 8 8.69 10.54 -26.43
N PRO A 9 8.76 10.81 -25.11
CA PRO A 9 9.66 11.83 -24.58
C PRO A 9 11.12 11.53 -24.97
N THR A 10 11.82 12.53 -25.49
CA THR A 10 13.17 12.42 -26.08
C THR A 10 14.31 12.52 -25.04
N GLY A 11 14.00 12.39 -23.75
CA GLY A 11 14.95 12.44 -22.64
C GLY A 11 14.69 11.36 -21.58
N PRO A 12 15.61 11.16 -20.62
CA PRO A 12 15.42 10.17 -19.56
C PRO A 12 14.11 10.44 -18.80
N VAL A 13 13.29 9.41 -18.67
CA VAL A 13 11.99 9.49 -18.01
C VAL A 13 12.23 9.73 -16.52
N ARG A 14 11.74 10.87 -16.03
CA ARG A 14 11.76 11.25 -14.62
C ARG A 14 10.55 10.62 -13.94
N LEU A 15 10.69 9.52 -13.24
CA LEU A 15 9.55 8.84 -12.60
C LEU A 15 8.80 9.76 -11.63
N THR A 16 9.52 10.65 -10.95
CA THR A 16 8.92 11.63 -10.03
C THR A 16 7.98 12.63 -10.73
N SER A 17 8.12 12.82 -12.05
CA SER A 17 7.20 13.68 -12.82
C SER A 17 5.78 13.11 -12.91
N PHE A 18 5.59 11.82 -12.62
CA PHE A 18 4.27 11.20 -12.54
C PHE A 18 3.63 11.30 -11.15
N SER A 19 4.38 11.76 -10.14
CA SER A 19 3.92 11.89 -8.75
C SER A 19 3.34 13.28 -8.48
N HIS A 20 2.00 13.41 -8.59
CA HIS A 20 1.31 14.65 -8.27
C HIS A 20 1.09 14.76 -6.76
N GLY A 21 2.09 15.36 -6.08
CA GLY A 21 2.21 15.37 -4.63
C GLY A 21 3.04 14.17 -4.17
N GLY A 22 4.21 14.42 -3.57
CA GLY A 22 5.12 13.37 -3.13
C GLY A 22 5.30 13.40 -1.61
N GLY A 23 5.10 12.26 -0.96
CA GLY A 23 5.44 12.02 0.46
C GLY A 23 4.30 11.47 1.32
N CYS A 24 4.48 11.54 2.64
CA CYS A 24 3.49 11.09 3.65
C CYS A 24 2.11 11.79 3.52
N GLY A 25 2.05 12.95 2.84
CA GLY A 25 0.81 13.68 2.56
C GLY A 25 -0.11 13.08 1.49
N CYS A 26 0.29 11.97 0.85
CA CYS A 26 -0.53 11.28 -0.15
C CYS A 26 -1.47 10.23 0.45
N LYS A 27 -1.28 9.86 1.73
CA LYS A 27 -2.17 8.92 2.44
C LYS A 27 -3.41 9.66 2.95
N ILE A 28 -4.57 8.98 2.94
CA ILE A 28 -5.78 9.50 3.56
C ILE A 28 -5.53 9.63 5.07
N ALA A 29 -5.92 10.77 5.65
CA ALA A 29 -5.75 11.00 7.09
C ALA A 29 -6.44 9.88 7.90
N PRO A 30 -5.84 9.37 8.99
CA PRO A 30 -6.35 8.20 9.72
C PRO A 30 -7.82 8.31 10.11
N GLY A 31 -8.25 9.46 10.66
CA GLY A 31 -9.64 9.67 11.06
C GLY A 31 -10.64 9.65 9.90
N VAL A 32 -10.22 10.09 8.70
CA VAL A 32 -11.06 10.03 7.49
C VAL A 32 -11.18 8.59 7.01
N LEU A 33 -10.07 7.82 7.04
CA LEU A 33 -10.08 6.41 6.69
C LEU A 33 -10.98 5.60 7.63
N THR A 34 -10.89 5.85 8.95
CA THR A 34 -11.78 5.22 9.94
C THR A 34 -13.26 5.47 9.60
N GLU A 35 -13.62 6.70 9.25
CA GLU A 35 -15.00 7.03 8.88
C GLU A 35 -15.47 6.29 7.63
N ILE A 36 -14.63 6.21 6.60
CA ILE A 36 -14.93 5.47 5.37
C ILE A 36 -15.16 3.98 5.67
N LEU A 37 -14.28 3.38 6.48
CA LEU A 37 -14.32 1.94 6.79
C LEU A 37 -15.45 1.53 7.74
N ARG A 38 -16.04 2.45 8.52
CA ARG A 38 -17.20 2.16 9.39
C ARG A 38 -18.36 1.52 8.64
N SER A 39 -18.53 1.86 7.37
CA SER A 39 -19.59 1.30 6.51
C SER A 39 -19.21 0.01 5.79
N SER A 40 -17.93 -0.37 5.77
CA SER A 40 -17.45 -1.59 5.11
C SER A 40 -17.42 -2.80 6.05
N ALA A 41 -17.42 -2.57 7.37
CA ALA A 41 -17.34 -3.62 8.41
C ALA A 41 -18.68 -4.37 8.65
N GLY A 42 -19.48 -4.56 7.61
CA GLY A 42 -20.83 -5.16 7.71
C GLY A 42 -20.87 -6.69 7.70
N GLY A 43 -19.73 -7.38 7.83
CA GLY A 43 -19.64 -8.84 7.74
C GLY A 43 -19.41 -9.53 9.09
N LEU A 44 -19.73 -10.82 9.16
CA LEU A 44 -19.28 -11.70 10.25
C LEU A 44 -17.74 -11.75 10.24
N ILE A 45 -17.10 -11.27 11.31
CA ILE A 45 -15.65 -11.40 11.50
C ILE A 45 -15.36 -12.86 11.87
N PRO A 46 -14.56 -13.59 11.08
CA PRO A 46 -14.20 -14.97 11.42
C PRO A 46 -13.42 -15.03 12.73
N PRO A 47 -13.67 -16.02 13.61
CA PRO A 47 -12.92 -16.18 14.87
C PRO A 47 -11.43 -16.45 14.65
N GLU A 48 -11.04 -16.89 13.45
CA GLU A 48 -9.65 -17.11 13.05
C GLU A 48 -8.92 -15.79 12.72
N LEU A 49 -9.62 -14.67 12.53
CA LEU A 49 -8.98 -13.37 12.36
C LEU A 49 -8.48 -12.88 13.71
N MET A 50 -7.15 -12.89 13.88
CA MET A 50 -6.49 -12.52 15.13
C MET A 50 -6.23 -11.01 15.23
N VAL A 51 -5.89 -10.39 14.10
CA VAL A 51 -5.66 -8.95 13.96
C VAL A 51 -6.38 -8.50 12.69
N GLY A 52 -7.37 -7.62 12.86
CA GLY A 52 -8.24 -7.15 11.80
C GLY A 52 -8.29 -5.63 11.69
N ILE A 53 -9.31 -5.11 11.01
CA ILE A 53 -9.51 -3.66 10.82
C ILE A 53 -9.78 -2.97 12.16
N GLU A 54 -10.40 -3.69 13.10
CA GLU A 54 -10.78 -3.19 14.42
C GLU A 54 -9.59 -2.82 15.31
N THR A 55 -8.43 -3.45 15.11
CA THR A 55 -7.21 -3.18 15.89
C THR A 55 -6.31 -2.13 15.23
N ALA A 56 -6.57 -1.76 13.97
CA ALA A 56 -5.83 -0.74 13.22
C ALA A 56 -4.30 -0.92 13.25
N ASP A 57 -3.87 -2.18 13.08
CA ASP A 57 -2.45 -2.58 13.09
C ASP A 57 -1.83 -2.53 11.68
N ASP A 58 -0.51 -2.70 11.60
CA ASP A 58 0.24 -2.58 10.34
C ASP A 58 -0.03 -3.75 9.35
N ALA A 59 -0.59 -4.87 9.82
CA ALA A 59 -0.97 -6.02 8.99
C ALA A 59 -2.18 -6.79 9.54
N ALA A 60 -2.86 -7.55 8.68
CA ALA A 60 -3.86 -8.53 9.10
C ALA A 60 -3.19 -9.85 9.50
N VAL A 61 -3.66 -10.47 10.58
CA VAL A 61 -3.17 -11.77 11.05
C VAL A 61 -4.32 -12.77 11.10
N TYR A 62 -4.19 -13.88 10.39
CA TYR A 62 -5.22 -14.92 10.28
C TYR A 62 -4.67 -16.28 10.70
N LYS A 63 -5.31 -16.93 11.68
CA LYS A 63 -4.90 -18.25 12.17
C LYS A 63 -5.21 -19.33 11.13
N LEU A 64 -4.19 -20.10 10.73
CA LEU A 64 -4.36 -21.24 9.81
C LEU A 64 -4.56 -22.55 10.58
N ASN A 65 -3.84 -22.71 11.69
CA ASN A 65 -3.93 -23.85 12.62
C ASN A 65 -3.34 -23.44 13.98
N ASP A 66 -3.22 -24.38 14.91
CA ASP A 66 -2.76 -24.11 16.28
C ASP A 66 -1.30 -23.63 16.39
N GLU A 67 -0.49 -23.82 15.35
CA GLU A 67 0.94 -23.49 15.33
C GLU A 67 1.31 -22.42 14.30
N GLN A 68 0.39 -22.04 13.39
CA GLN A 68 0.68 -21.17 12.26
C GLN A 68 -0.41 -20.11 12.02
N ALA A 69 0.04 -18.91 11.67
CA ALA A 69 -0.80 -17.81 11.21
C ALA A 69 -0.24 -17.19 9.93
N LEU A 70 -1.12 -16.63 9.11
CA LEU A 70 -0.82 -15.83 7.94
C LEU A 70 -0.78 -14.36 8.33
N ILE A 71 0.35 -13.69 8.06
CA ILE A 71 0.46 -12.24 8.10
C ILE A 71 0.29 -11.72 6.68
N ALA A 72 -0.68 -10.83 6.48
CA ALA A 72 -0.98 -10.22 5.19
C ALA A 72 -1.03 -8.70 5.31
N THR A 73 -0.20 -8.02 4.53
CA THR A 73 -0.17 -6.56 4.40
C THR A 73 -0.09 -6.16 2.93
N THR A 74 -0.47 -4.91 2.63
CA THR A 74 -0.31 -4.31 1.32
C THR A 74 -0.01 -2.81 1.47
N ASP A 75 1.05 -2.33 0.82
CA ASP A 75 1.33 -0.90 0.71
C ASP A 75 1.80 -0.57 -0.72
N PHE A 76 1.47 0.63 -1.16
CA PHE A 76 1.86 1.17 -2.46
C PHE A 76 1.89 2.69 -2.41
N PHE A 77 2.77 3.28 -3.21
CA PHE A 77 2.87 4.73 -3.33
C PHE A 77 3.44 5.15 -4.68
N MET A 78 3.26 6.42 -5.03
CA MET A 78 3.77 6.99 -6.28
C MET A 78 5.30 7.10 -6.24
N PRO A 79 6.01 7.12 -7.39
CA PRO A 79 7.47 7.20 -7.42
C PRO A 79 8.05 8.39 -6.64
N ILE A 80 8.98 8.11 -5.73
CA ILE A 80 9.67 9.12 -4.90
C ILE A 80 11.11 9.39 -5.35
N VAL A 81 11.66 8.54 -6.23
CA VAL A 81 12.97 8.68 -6.86
C VAL A 81 12.83 8.40 -8.35
N ASP A 82 13.73 8.97 -9.17
CA ASP A 82 13.67 8.82 -10.62
C ASP A 82 14.27 7.50 -11.12
N ASP A 83 15.10 6.84 -10.33
CA ASP A 83 15.65 5.53 -10.68
C ASP A 83 14.61 4.41 -10.39
N PRO A 84 14.21 3.61 -11.41
CA PRO A 84 13.18 2.59 -11.24
C PRO A 84 13.60 1.43 -10.34
N TYR A 85 14.89 1.09 -10.32
CA TYR A 85 15.40 -0.02 -9.52
C TYR A 85 15.41 0.35 -8.04
N ASP A 86 15.89 1.55 -7.71
CA ASP A 86 15.85 2.07 -6.35
C ASP A 86 14.41 2.32 -5.89
N PHE A 87 13.52 2.85 -6.74
CA PHE A 87 12.10 2.97 -6.39
C PHE A 87 11.49 1.60 -6.05
N GLY A 88 11.74 0.58 -6.88
CA GLY A 88 11.25 -0.78 -6.63
C GLY A 88 11.77 -1.36 -5.31
N ARG A 89 13.05 -1.14 -4.98
CA ARG A 89 13.64 -1.54 -3.70
C ARG A 89 12.98 -0.83 -2.53
N ILE A 90 12.81 0.49 -2.61
CA ILE A 90 12.19 1.27 -1.54
C ILE A 90 10.73 0.82 -1.33
N ALA A 91 9.97 0.64 -2.41
CA ALA A 91 8.58 0.18 -2.35
C ALA A 91 8.47 -1.23 -1.73
N ALA A 92 9.31 -2.17 -2.16
CA ALA A 92 9.34 -3.52 -1.60
C ALA A 92 9.73 -3.52 -0.13
N THR A 93 10.76 -2.75 0.26
CA THR A 93 11.17 -2.64 1.67
C THR A 93 10.07 -2.05 2.54
N ASN A 94 9.37 -1.03 2.07
CA ASN A 94 8.23 -0.45 2.79
C ASN A 94 7.10 -1.47 2.99
N ALA A 95 6.67 -2.16 1.93
CA ALA A 95 5.60 -3.16 2.03
C ALA A 95 5.96 -4.35 2.93
N ILE A 96 7.24 -4.74 3.00
CA ILE A 96 7.70 -5.81 3.89
C ILE A 96 7.85 -5.31 5.34
N SER A 97 8.04 -4.01 5.55
CA SER A 97 8.29 -3.45 6.90
C SER A 97 7.14 -3.69 7.87
N ASP A 98 5.90 -3.70 7.39
CA ASP A 98 4.71 -4.00 8.18
C ASP A 98 4.76 -5.43 8.76
N VAL A 99 5.28 -6.41 8.01
CA VAL A 99 5.44 -7.78 8.52
C VAL A 99 6.45 -7.80 9.67
N TYR A 100 7.55 -7.07 9.55
CA TYR A 100 8.56 -6.98 10.62
C TYR A 100 8.07 -6.18 11.83
N ALA A 101 7.11 -5.27 11.65
CA ALA A 101 6.53 -4.49 12.75
C ALA A 101 5.66 -5.35 13.68
N MET A 102 5.08 -6.45 13.16
CA MET A 102 4.26 -7.38 13.94
C MET A 102 5.06 -8.27 14.92
N GLY A 103 6.39 -8.30 14.81
CA GLY A 103 7.30 -9.14 15.62
C GLY A 103 7.59 -10.52 15.04
#